data_AF-A0A956NZ36-F1
#
_entry.id   AF-A0A956NZ36-F1
#
_cell.length_a   1.000
_cell.length_b   1.000
_cell.length_c   1.000
_cell.angle_alpha   90.00
_cell.angle_beta   90.00
_cell.angle_gamma   90.00
#
_symmetry.space_group_name_H-M   'P 1'
#
loop_
_entity.id
_entity.type
_entity.pdbx_description
1 polymer ?
#
loop_
_entity_poly.entity_id
_entity_poly.type
_entity_poly.pdbx_seq_one_letter_code
_entity_poly.pdbx_strand_id
1 'polypeptide(L)'
;MTRFHPTLALVLGLATPLAAQDASSLAGARSQRGAELAAVDQRLGGRFPSSVALRIHGIIDSATAEGLPAEPLVLRALEGGAKGVKADAIYVALGRLRASMRLAAQAIGLDAPASDLSTAAAALQTGLAPVRLVELRSARGTASLVVPLGAYLDLTARGAVPERAWQRVIDLARRKAEDRAYEAIDPADLVARRPEDRR
;
A
#
# COMPACT_ATOMS: atom_id res chain seq x y z
N MET A 1 28.13 -20.45 65.25
CA MET A 1 27.03 -21.40 65.51
C MET A 1 25.74 -20.61 65.25
N THR A 2 24.85 -20.87 64.28
CA THR A 2 24.51 -22.12 63.58
C THR A 2 23.64 -21.77 62.35
N ARG A 3 24.08 -22.22 61.16
CA ARG A 3 23.37 -22.75 59.98
C ARG A 3 22.18 -22.03 59.31
N PHE A 4 22.38 -21.81 58.00
CA PHE A 4 21.42 -21.89 56.89
C PHE A 4 20.51 -23.13 56.94
N HIS A 5 19.25 -23.00 56.51
CA HIS A 5 18.62 -23.82 55.45
C HIS A 5 17.30 -23.16 54.95
N PRO A 6 16.92 -23.34 53.65
CA PRO A 6 15.76 -22.74 53.01
C PRO A 6 14.52 -23.66 53.06
N THR A 7 13.31 -23.07 53.06
CA THR A 7 12.06 -23.82 52.92
C THR A 7 11.49 -23.64 51.52
N LEU A 8 11.30 -24.79 50.87
CA LEU A 8 10.73 -25.04 49.55
C LEU A 8 9.19 -25.06 49.61
N ALA A 9 8.56 -25.02 48.43
CA ALA A 9 7.14 -25.29 48.11
C ALA A 9 6.19 -24.08 48.20
N LEU A 10 5.26 -23.83 47.28
CA LEU A 10 4.57 -24.71 46.33
C LEU A 10 4.07 -23.86 45.15
N VAL A 11 4.44 -24.21 43.92
CA VAL A 11 3.84 -23.68 42.68
C VAL A 11 2.65 -24.58 42.35
N LEU A 12 1.43 -24.05 42.42
CA LEU A 12 0.22 -24.70 41.90
C LEU A 12 -0.16 -24.00 40.59
N GLY A 13 0.06 -24.72 39.49
CA GLY A 13 -0.27 -24.29 38.15
C GLY A 13 -1.77 -24.33 37.91
N LEU A 14 -2.27 -23.27 37.28
CA LEU A 14 -3.43 -23.34 36.39
C LEU A 14 -2.89 -23.17 34.97
N ALA A 15 -2.60 -24.29 34.33
CA ALA A 15 -2.35 -24.32 32.89
C ALA A 15 -3.65 -23.95 32.18
N THR A 16 -3.72 -22.72 31.67
CA THR A 16 -4.72 -22.32 30.69
C THR A 16 -4.33 -22.92 29.35
N PRO A 17 -5.20 -23.70 28.67
CA PRO A 17 -4.87 -24.25 27.36
C PRO A 17 -4.89 -23.12 26.31
N LEU A 18 -3.71 -22.75 25.81
CA LEU A 18 -3.52 -21.73 24.77
C LEU A 18 -3.82 -22.25 23.34
N ALA A 19 -4.25 -23.50 23.17
CA ALA A 19 -4.32 -24.15 21.85
C ALA A 19 -5.66 -23.98 21.08
N ALA A 20 -6.66 -23.26 21.61
CA ALA A 20 -8.00 -23.15 20.98
C ALA A 20 -8.24 -21.86 20.18
N GLN A 21 -7.36 -20.86 20.27
CA GLN A 21 -7.56 -19.55 19.62
C GLN A 21 -7.07 -19.52 18.16
N ASP A 22 -6.11 -20.38 17.79
CA ASP A 22 -5.49 -20.37 16.46
C ASP A 22 -6.38 -20.96 15.36
N ALA A 23 -7.17 -21.99 15.68
CA ALA A 23 -8.01 -22.68 14.70
C ALA A 23 -9.21 -21.83 14.23
N SER A 24 -9.84 -21.09 15.15
CA SER A 24 -10.98 -20.21 14.85
C SER A 24 -10.56 -18.99 14.01
N SER A 25 -9.36 -18.46 14.25
CA SER A 25 -8.81 -17.33 13.48
C SER A 25 -8.52 -17.71 12.02
N LEU A 26 -7.91 -18.88 11.80
CA LEU A 26 -7.61 -19.39 10.45
C LEU A 26 -8.89 -19.73 9.65
N ALA A 27 -9.91 -20.27 10.31
CA ALA A 27 -11.21 -20.53 9.70
C ALA A 27 -11.93 -19.23 9.31
N GLY A 28 -11.90 -18.22 10.19
CA GLY A 28 -12.42 -16.87 9.91
C GLY A 28 -11.72 -16.21 8.72
N ALA A 29 -10.39 -16.23 8.68
CA ALA A 29 -9.59 -15.64 7.60
C ALA A 29 -9.81 -16.33 6.24
N ARG A 30 -10.06 -17.64 6.21
CA ARG A 30 -10.43 -18.36 4.96
C ARG A 30 -11.84 -18.01 4.49
N SER A 31 -12.80 -17.93 5.41
CA SER A 31 -14.19 -17.54 5.10
C SER A 31 -14.27 -16.11 4.55
N GLN A 32 -13.55 -15.18 5.18
CA GLN A 32 -13.45 -13.79 4.72
C GLN A 32 -12.81 -13.70 3.32
N ARG A 33 -11.71 -14.44 3.07
CA ARG A 33 -11.13 -14.52 1.72
C ARG A 33 -12.10 -15.09 0.68
N GLY A 34 -12.87 -16.12 1.03
CA GLY A 34 -13.88 -16.68 0.14
C GLY A 34 -14.99 -15.68 -0.22
N ALA A 35 -15.48 -14.92 0.76
CA ALA A 35 -16.47 -13.86 0.53
C ALA A 35 -15.91 -12.69 -0.30
N GLU A 36 -14.65 -12.30 -0.06
CA GLU A 36 -13.97 -11.26 -0.83
C GLU A 36 -13.80 -11.66 -2.29
N LEU A 37 -13.36 -12.90 -2.55
CA LEU A 37 -13.24 -13.45 -3.91
C LEU A 37 -14.59 -13.52 -4.62
N ALA A 38 -15.64 -14.00 -3.95
CA ALA A 38 -16.99 -14.02 -4.53
C ALA A 38 -17.50 -12.60 -4.87
N ALA A 39 -17.21 -11.61 -4.04
CA ALA A 39 -17.54 -10.21 -4.31
C ALA A 39 -16.72 -9.64 -5.48
N VAL A 40 -15.46 -10.08 -5.66
CA VAL A 40 -14.65 -9.75 -6.84
C VAL A 40 -15.27 -10.36 -8.10
N ASP A 41 -15.66 -11.64 -8.05
CA ASP A 41 -16.28 -12.37 -9.16
C ASP A 41 -17.54 -11.65 -9.65
N GLN A 42 -18.41 -11.27 -8.72
CA GLN A 42 -19.64 -10.55 -9.04
C GLN A 42 -19.35 -9.20 -9.71
N ARG A 43 -18.39 -8.43 -9.19
CA ARG A 43 -18.04 -7.11 -9.73
C ARG A 43 -17.45 -7.21 -11.13
N LEU A 44 -16.55 -8.16 -11.37
CA LEU A 44 -15.90 -8.34 -12.67
C LEU A 44 -16.86 -8.94 -13.70
N GLY A 45 -17.65 -9.93 -13.32
CA GLY A 45 -18.68 -10.53 -14.19
C GLY A 45 -19.76 -9.54 -14.62
N GLY A 46 -20.08 -8.56 -13.77
CA GLY A 46 -21.00 -7.47 -14.12
C GLY A 46 -20.43 -6.44 -15.11
N ARG A 47 -19.10 -6.38 -15.29
CA ARG A 47 -18.44 -5.37 -16.14
C ARG A 47 -17.81 -5.92 -17.41
N PHE A 48 -17.41 -7.19 -17.42
CA PHE A 48 -16.61 -7.78 -18.49
C PHE A 48 -17.26 -9.05 -19.06
N PRO A 49 -17.02 -9.36 -20.35
CA PRO A 49 -17.28 -10.70 -20.88
C PRO A 49 -16.55 -11.77 -20.07
N SER A 50 -17.13 -12.97 -19.95
CA SER A 50 -16.63 -14.03 -19.06
C SER A 50 -15.16 -14.38 -19.30
N SER A 51 -14.70 -14.41 -20.55
CA SER A 51 -13.30 -14.69 -20.88
C SER A 51 -12.33 -13.60 -20.39
N VAL A 52 -12.74 -12.34 -20.42
CA VAL A 52 -11.97 -11.20 -19.91
C VAL A 52 -11.97 -11.21 -18.39
N ALA A 53 -13.14 -11.45 -17.76
CA ALA A 53 -13.26 -11.56 -16.32
C ALA A 53 -12.33 -12.67 -15.76
N LEU A 54 -12.39 -13.89 -16.32
CA LEU A 54 -11.53 -15.01 -15.90
C LEU A 54 -10.03 -14.68 -15.97
N ARG A 55 -9.59 -13.95 -17.00
CA ARG A 55 -8.19 -13.55 -17.11
C ARG A 55 -7.80 -12.50 -16.07
N ILE A 56 -8.69 -11.54 -15.77
CA ILE A 56 -8.48 -10.56 -14.70
C ILE A 56 -8.42 -11.26 -13.34
N HIS A 57 -9.30 -12.24 -13.09
CA HIS A 57 -9.27 -13.07 -11.89
C HIS A 57 -7.92 -13.75 -11.70
N GLY A 58 -7.39 -14.43 -12.71
CA GLY A 58 -6.09 -15.10 -12.60
C GLY A 58 -4.94 -14.13 -12.24
N ILE A 59 -5.00 -12.87 -12.68
CA ILE A 59 -4.02 -11.85 -12.31
C ILE A 59 -4.18 -11.45 -10.83
N ILE A 60 -5.41 -11.28 -10.36
CA ILE A 60 -5.73 -10.92 -8.98
C ILE A 60 -5.34 -12.06 -8.03
N ASP A 61 -5.72 -13.30 -8.34
CA ASP A 61 -5.38 -14.48 -7.57
C ASP A 61 -3.87 -14.63 -7.42
N SER A 62 -3.13 -14.40 -8.50
CA SER A 62 -1.66 -14.42 -8.47
C SER A 62 -1.08 -13.33 -7.57
N ALA A 63 -1.68 -12.13 -7.52
CA ALA A 63 -1.23 -11.06 -6.63
C ALA A 63 -1.55 -11.37 -5.16
N THR A 64 -2.75 -11.90 -4.89
CA THR A 64 -3.15 -12.34 -3.55
C THR A 64 -2.26 -13.47 -3.04
N ALA A 65 -1.86 -14.40 -3.92
CA ALA A 65 -0.89 -15.45 -3.59
C ALA A 65 0.51 -14.89 -3.23
N GLU A 66 0.86 -13.70 -3.72
CA GLU A 66 2.08 -12.96 -3.32
C GLU A 66 1.89 -12.15 -2.03
N GLY A 67 0.71 -12.19 -1.40
CA GLY A 67 0.37 -11.39 -0.22
C GLY A 67 0.00 -9.94 -0.54
N LEU A 68 -0.22 -9.59 -1.82
CA LEU A 68 -0.63 -8.25 -2.20
C LEU A 68 -2.16 -8.07 -2.06
N PRO A 69 -2.64 -6.85 -1.73
CA PRO A 69 -4.07 -6.58 -1.66
C PRO A 69 -4.72 -6.68 -3.04
N ALA A 70 -5.87 -7.35 -3.11
CA ALA A 70 -6.64 -7.55 -4.34
C ALA A 70 -7.38 -6.27 -4.79
N GLU A 71 -7.95 -5.54 -3.84
CA GLU A 71 -8.86 -4.42 -4.11
C GLU A 71 -8.27 -3.34 -5.06
N PRO A 72 -7.01 -2.90 -4.94
CA PRO A 72 -6.43 -1.97 -5.90
C PRO A 72 -6.43 -2.46 -7.36
N LEU A 73 -6.25 -3.77 -7.58
CA LEU A 73 -6.29 -4.38 -8.92
C LEU A 73 -7.72 -4.45 -9.45
N VAL A 74 -8.68 -4.78 -8.59
CA VAL A 74 -10.11 -4.81 -8.93
C VAL A 74 -10.57 -3.42 -9.36
N LEU A 75 -10.29 -2.39 -8.56
CA LEU A 75 -10.66 -1.01 -8.86
C LEU A 75 -10.02 -0.54 -10.18
N ARG A 76 -8.74 -0.87 -10.41
CA ARG A 76 -8.08 -0.52 -11.68
C ARG A 76 -8.71 -1.23 -12.88
N ALA A 77 -9.10 -2.49 -12.73
CA ALA A 77 -9.82 -3.21 -13.78
C ALA A 77 -11.17 -2.55 -14.07
N LEU A 78 -11.99 -2.33 -13.04
CA LEU A 78 -13.31 -1.71 -13.15
C LEU A 78 -13.23 -0.30 -13.77
N GLU A 79 -12.24 0.50 -13.38
CA GLU A 79 -11.96 1.81 -13.97
C GLU A 79 -11.64 1.71 -15.47
N GLY A 80 -10.76 0.78 -15.86
CA GLY A 80 -10.43 0.53 -17.27
C GLY A 80 -11.66 0.10 -18.06
N GLY A 81 -12.46 -0.81 -17.49
CA GLY A 81 -13.75 -1.20 -18.05
C GLY A 81 -14.66 0.01 -18.22
N ALA A 82 -14.86 0.81 -17.17
CA ALA A 82 -15.68 2.04 -17.18
C ALA A 82 -15.28 3.00 -18.31
N LYS A 83 -13.98 3.16 -18.54
CA LYS A 83 -13.39 4.01 -19.59
C LYS A 83 -13.40 3.37 -20.99
N GLY A 84 -13.92 2.15 -21.16
CA GLY A 84 -13.94 1.45 -22.44
C GLY A 84 -12.54 1.05 -22.94
N VAL A 85 -11.58 0.90 -22.03
CA VAL A 85 -10.22 0.50 -22.36
C VAL A 85 -10.22 -0.94 -22.90
N LYS A 86 -9.45 -1.18 -23.98
CA LYS A 86 -9.31 -2.52 -24.54
C LYS A 86 -8.72 -3.50 -23.51
N ALA A 87 -9.20 -4.74 -23.50
CA ALA A 87 -8.80 -5.76 -22.52
C ALA A 87 -7.28 -5.93 -22.40
N ASP A 88 -6.54 -5.95 -23.51
CA ASP A 88 -5.07 -6.08 -23.47
C ASP A 88 -4.38 -4.91 -22.74
N ALA A 89 -4.89 -3.69 -22.91
CA ALA A 89 -4.38 -2.53 -22.18
C ALA A 89 -4.72 -2.61 -20.68
N ILE A 90 -5.87 -3.18 -20.32
CA ILE A 90 -6.22 -3.48 -18.93
C ILE A 90 -5.21 -4.48 -18.34
N TYR A 91 -4.91 -5.59 -19.05
CA TYR A 91 -3.96 -6.59 -18.55
C TYR A 91 -2.56 -6.01 -18.32
N VAL A 92 -2.08 -5.17 -19.25
CA VAL A 92 -0.80 -4.46 -19.09
C VAL A 92 -0.83 -3.53 -17.88
N ALA A 93 -1.92 -2.78 -17.68
CA ALA A 93 -2.06 -1.90 -16.53
C ALA A 93 -2.08 -2.66 -15.20
N LEU A 94 -2.79 -3.79 -15.13
CA LEU A 94 -2.81 -4.64 -13.93
C LEU A 94 -1.44 -5.27 -13.64
N GLY A 95 -0.74 -5.74 -14.68
CA GLY A 95 0.62 -6.27 -14.53
C GLY A 95 1.61 -5.23 -14.00
N ARG A 96 1.54 -4.00 -14.52
CA ARG A 96 2.33 -2.86 -14.02
C ARG A 96 1.98 -2.53 -12.57
N LEU A 97 0.69 -2.47 -12.24
CA LEU A 97 0.22 -2.19 -10.87
C LEU A 97 0.71 -3.25 -9.87
N ARG A 98 0.55 -4.54 -10.19
CA ARG A 98 1.07 -5.65 -9.36
C ARG A 98 2.58 -5.53 -9.16
N ALA A 99 3.35 -5.29 -10.22
CA ALA A 99 4.80 -5.14 -10.12
C ALA A 99 5.20 -3.95 -9.22
N SER A 100 4.53 -2.80 -9.36
CA SER A 100 4.76 -1.64 -8.52
C SER A 100 4.34 -1.88 -7.05
N MET A 101 3.22 -2.56 -6.79
CA MET A 101 2.82 -2.92 -5.42
C MET A 101 3.82 -3.87 -4.77
N ARG A 102 4.38 -4.82 -5.51
CA ARG A 102 5.46 -5.69 -5.02
C ARG A 102 6.70 -4.88 -4.64
N LEU A 103 7.13 -3.93 -5.48
CA LEU A 103 8.25 -3.05 -5.15
C LEU A 103 7.95 -2.14 -3.97
N ALA A 104 6.72 -1.64 -3.85
CA ALA A 104 6.28 -0.87 -2.69
C ALA A 104 6.34 -1.72 -1.42
N ALA A 105 5.78 -2.93 -1.43
CA ALA A 105 5.81 -3.86 -0.30
C ALA A 105 7.25 -4.21 0.13
N GLN A 106 8.18 -4.37 -0.81
CA GLN A 106 9.60 -4.56 -0.51
C GLN A 106 10.21 -3.33 0.19
N ALA A 107 9.76 -2.13 -0.13
CA ALA A 107 10.28 -0.88 0.44
C ALA A 107 9.63 -0.50 1.79
N ILE A 108 8.33 -0.76 1.97
CA ILE A 108 7.56 -0.26 3.13
C ILE A 108 6.96 -1.36 4.01
N GLY A 109 7.16 -2.64 3.65
CA GLY A 109 6.63 -3.81 4.35
C GLY A 109 5.40 -4.41 3.67
N LEU A 110 5.28 -5.75 3.70
CA LEU A 110 4.13 -6.47 3.17
C LEU A 110 2.86 -6.26 4.01
N ASP A 111 3.02 -6.04 5.31
CA ASP A 111 1.93 -5.75 6.25
C ASP A 111 1.46 -4.28 6.19
N ALA A 112 2.03 -3.47 5.28
CA ALA A 112 1.59 -2.10 5.10
C ALA A 112 0.13 -2.05 4.65
N PRO A 113 -0.66 -1.04 5.09
CA PRO A 113 -2.04 -0.89 4.66
C PRO A 113 -2.19 -0.91 3.14
N ALA A 114 -3.27 -1.51 2.63
CA ALA A 114 -3.51 -1.59 1.19
C ALA A 114 -3.51 -0.21 0.49
N SER A 115 -4.00 0.82 1.19
CA SER A 115 -3.97 2.21 0.72
C SER A 115 -2.55 2.77 0.59
N ASP A 116 -1.66 2.47 1.55
CA ASP A 116 -0.24 2.84 1.50
C ASP A 116 0.45 2.13 0.32
N LEU A 117 0.25 0.81 0.16
CA LEU A 117 0.81 0.04 -0.95
C LEU A 117 0.34 0.55 -2.32
N SER A 118 -0.95 0.83 -2.46
CA SER A 118 -1.54 1.35 -3.70
C SER A 118 -1.00 2.74 -4.04
N THR A 119 -0.92 3.65 -3.06
CA THR A 119 -0.42 5.01 -3.28
C THR A 119 1.09 5.02 -3.57
N ALA A 120 1.86 4.19 -2.86
CA ALA A 120 3.28 3.97 -3.15
C ALA A 120 3.51 3.38 -4.53
N ALA A 121 2.70 2.40 -4.95
CA ALA A 121 2.76 1.84 -6.30
C ALA A 121 2.50 2.91 -7.37
N ALA A 122 1.52 3.80 -7.15
CA ALA A 122 1.27 4.93 -8.04
C ALA A 122 2.47 5.88 -8.12
N ALA A 123 3.09 6.21 -6.98
CA ALA A 123 4.30 7.04 -6.93
C ALA A 123 5.46 6.41 -7.71
N LEU A 124 5.71 5.11 -7.57
CA LEU A 124 6.72 4.38 -8.35
C LEU A 124 6.45 4.43 -9.86
N GLN A 125 5.19 4.38 -10.29
CA GLN A 125 4.82 4.48 -11.72
C GLN A 125 5.12 5.86 -12.31
N THR A 126 5.25 6.92 -11.49
CA THR A 126 5.72 8.24 -11.95
C THR A 126 7.25 8.32 -12.07
N GLY A 127 7.98 7.24 -11.76
CA GLY A 127 9.45 7.21 -11.77
C GLY A 127 10.10 7.52 -10.42
N LEU A 128 9.33 7.64 -9.33
CA LEU A 128 9.90 7.75 -7.99
C LEU A 128 10.74 6.51 -7.69
N ALA A 129 11.98 6.69 -7.23
CA ALA A 129 12.87 5.58 -6.90
C ALA A 129 12.40 4.82 -5.64
N PRO A 130 12.47 3.48 -5.57
CA PRO A 130 12.06 2.71 -4.39
C PRO A 130 12.74 3.13 -3.07
N VAL A 131 14.02 3.55 -3.14
CA VAL A 131 14.76 4.05 -1.97
C VAL A 131 14.09 5.24 -1.29
N ARG A 132 13.35 6.05 -2.04
CA ARG A 132 12.59 7.19 -1.51
C ARG A 132 11.40 6.73 -0.66
N LEU A 133 10.75 5.63 -1.02
CA LEU A 133 9.70 5.05 -0.18
C LEU A 133 10.25 4.58 1.16
N VAL A 134 11.44 3.97 1.16
CA VAL A 134 12.15 3.58 2.40
C VAL A 134 12.42 4.82 3.25
N GLU A 135 12.98 5.87 2.65
CA GLU A 135 13.28 7.12 3.31
C GLU A 135 12.04 7.75 3.97
N LEU A 136 10.94 7.85 3.24
CA LEU A 136 9.68 8.39 3.77
C LEU A 136 9.08 7.51 4.85
N ARG A 137 9.13 6.19 4.70
CA ARG A 137 8.70 5.25 5.75
C ARG A 137 9.51 5.43 7.02
N SER A 138 10.83 5.58 6.92
CA SER A 138 11.69 5.86 8.07
C SER A 138 11.35 7.20 8.74
N ALA A 139 11.02 8.24 7.97
CA ALA A 139 10.64 9.55 8.51
C ALA A 139 9.26 9.56 9.18
N ARG A 140 8.29 8.82 8.64
CA ARG A 140 6.89 8.75 9.13
C ARG A 140 6.68 7.67 10.21
N GLY A 141 7.56 6.68 10.29
CA GLY A 141 7.35 5.50 11.12
C GLY A 141 6.10 4.72 10.68
N THR A 142 5.21 4.44 11.63
CA THR A 142 3.96 3.69 11.38
C THR A 142 2.82 4.54 10.83
N ALA A 143 2.98 5.86 10.75
CA ALA A 143 1.95 6.73 10.16
C ALA A 143 1.73 6.40 8.67
N SER A 144 0.49 6.59 8.19
CA SER A 144 0.14 6.33 6.79
C SER A 144 1.02 7.12 5.83
N LEU A 145 1.27 6.59 4.63
CA LEU A 145 1.98 7.31 3.57
C LEU A 145 1.05 7.90 2.51
N VAL A 146 -0.26 7.70 2.63
CA VAL A 146 -1.25 8.12 1.62
C VAL A 146 -1.17 9.62 1.35
N VAL A 147 -1.27 10.46 2.38
CA VAL A 147 -1.24 11.92 2.21
C VAL A 147 0.09 12.43 1.64
N PRO A 148 1.28 12.09 2.19
CA PRO A 148 2.54 12.60 1.65
C PRO A 148 2.82 12.13 0.21
N LEU A 149 2.50 10.88 -0.13
CA LEU A 149 2.67 10.38 -1.49
C LEU A 149 1.60 10.92 -2.44
N GLY A 150 0.38 11.14 -1.94
CA GLY A 150 -0.69 11.82 -2.67
C GLY A 150 -0.32 13.25 -3.04
N ALA A 151 0.27 14.00 -2.11
CA ALA A 151 0.82 15.33 -2.39
C ALA A 151 1.93 15.27 -3.45
N TYR A 152 2.89 14.35 -3.35
CA TYR A 152 3.91 14.16 -4.39
C TYR A 152 3.29 13.89 -5.78
N LEU A 153 2.28 13.01 -5.85
CA LEU A 153 1.57 12.68 -7.08
C LEU A 153 0.82 13.89 -7.66
N ASP A 154 0.09 14.65 -6.84
CA ASP A 154 -0.62 15.85 -7.28
C ASP A 154 0.34 16.94 -7.77
N LEU A 155 1.43 17.19 -7.03
CA LEU A 155 2.45 18.17 -7.41
C LEU A 155 3.09 17.83 -8.77
N THR A 156 3.48 16.57 -8.96
CA THR A 156 4.09 16.12 -10.23
C THR A 156 3.10 16.13 -11.38
N ALA A 157 1.83 15.78 -11.15
CA ALA A 157 0.76 15.91 -12.14
C ALA A 157 0.52 17.37 -12.56
N ARG A 158 0.73 18.32 -11.65
CA ARG A 158 0.66 19.78 -11.90
C ARG A 158 1.95 20.37 -12.47
N GLY A 159 2.96 19.55 -12.77
CA GLY A 159 4.19 19.98 -13.44
C GLY A 159 5.29 20.49 -12.50
N ALA A 160 5.19 20.25 -11.19
CA ALA A 160 6.31 20.48 -10.28
C ALA A 160 7.52 19.62 -10.70
N VAL A 161 8.73 20.15 -10.51
CA VAL A 161 9.95 19.38 -10.72
C VAL A 161 9.96 18.22 -9.72
N PRO A 162 10.02 16.94 -10.15
CA PRO A 162 9.89 15.79 -9.25
C PRO A 162 10.85 15.81 -8.07
N GLU A 163 12.09 16.26 -8.29
CA GLU A 163 13.07 16.40 -7.23
C GLU A 163 12.63 17.41 -6.17
N ARG A 164 12.13 18.58 -6.58
CA ARG A 164 11.68 19.61 -5.65
C ARG A 164 10.44 19.18 -4.88
N ALA A 165 9.49 18.52 -5.55
CA ALA A 165 8.33 17.93 -4.89
C ALA A 165 8.75 16.90 -3.84
N TRP A 166 9.69 16.01 -4.17
CA TRP A 166 10.23 15.05 -3.21
C TRP A 166 10.87 15.72 -2.00
N GLN A 167 11.76 16.69 -2.23
CA GLN A 167 12.44 17.41 -1.15
C GLN A 167 11.44 18.08 -0.19
N ARG A 168 10.36 18.68 -0.71
CA ARG A 168 9.32 19.26 0.15
C ARG A 168 8.59 18.22 0.99
N VAL A 169 8.20 17.11 0.37
CA VAL A 169 7.49 16.03 1.08
C VAL A 169 8.35 15.43 2.17
N ILE A 170 9.62 15.11 1.89
CA ILE A 170 10.48 14.48 2.89
C ILE A 170 10.88 15.45 4.01
N ASP A 171 11.06 16.74 3.70
CA ASP A 171 11.30 17.77 4.71
C ASP A 171 10.15 17.92 5.69
N LEU A 172 8.90 17.88 5.21
CA LEU A 172 7.70 17.89 6.06
C LEU A 172 7.62 16.62 6.93
N ALA A 173 7.94 15.45 6.35
CA ALA A 173 7.94 14.20 7.08
C ALA A 173 8.98 14.19 8.21
N ARG A 174 10.20 14.66 7.95
CA ARG A 174 11.28 14.76 8.96
C ARG A 174 10.94 15.71 10.11
N ARG A 175 10.17 16.77 9.81
CA ARG A 175 9.63 17.70 10.82
C ARG A 175 8.39 17.18 11.54
N LYS A 176 7.93 15.97 11.24
CA LYS A 176 6.68 15.38 11.76
C LYS A 176 5.47 16.29 11.52
N ALA A 177 5.44 16.96 10.38
CA ALA A 177 4.33 17.82 10.01
C ALA A 177 3.03 17.02 9.88
N GLU A 178 1.92 17.65 10.27
CA GLU A 178 0.57 17.11 10.07
C GLU A 178 0.20 17.02 8.59
N ASP A 179 -0.78 16.18 8.28
CA ASP A 179 -1.21 15.89 6.91
C ASP A 179 -1.65 17.15 6.14
N ARG A 180 -2.27 18.13 6.82
CA ARG A 180 -2.64 19.43 6.23
C ARG A 180 -1.46 20.19 5.64
N ALA A 181 -0.25 20.01 6.16
CA ALA A 181 0.93 20.70 5.66
C ALA A 181 1.36 20.22 4.27
N TYR A 182 1.07 18.96 3.92
CA TYR A 182 1.36 18.41 2.58
C TYR A 182 0.36 18.91 1.54
N GLU A 183 -0.90 19.06 1.94
CA GLU A 183 -1.98 19.61 1.11
C GLU A 183 -1.79 21.10 0.83
N ALA A 184 -1.08 21.80 1.72
CA ALA A 184 -0.79 23.23 1.60
C ALA A 184 0.45 23.55 0.74
N ILE A 185 1.10 22.55 0.14
CA ILE A 185 2.26 22.81 -0.73
C ILE A 185 1.77 23.47 -2.03
N ASP A 186 2.22 24.70 -2.29
CA ASP A 186 1.93 25.37 -3.55
C ASP A 186 2.78 24.76 -4.69
N PRO A 187 2.17 24.16 -5.73
CA PRO A 187 2.92 23.63 -6.88
C PRO A 187 3.71 24.72 -7.63
N ALA A 188 3.25 25.98 -7.62
CA ALA A 188 3.92 27.08 -8.31
C ALA A 188 5.34 27.31 -7.80
N ASP A 189 5.57 27.10 -6.49
CA ASP A 189 6.90 27.21 -5.86
C ASP A 189 7.89 26.14 -6.33
N LEU A 190 7.39 25.09 -6.99
CA LEU A 190 8.15 23.89 -7.34
C LEU A 190 8.36 23.72 -8.85
N VAL A 191 7.79 24.60 -9.68
CA VAL A 191 8.05 24.65 -11.12
C VAL A 191 9.45 25.24 -11.39
N ALA A 192 10.05 24.90 -12.53
CA ALA A 192 11.29 25.55 -12.95
C ALA A 192 11.05 27.07 -13.12
N ARG A 193 11.85 27.90 -12.44
CA ARG A 193 11.80 29.36 -12.65
C ARG A 193 12.12 29.64 -14.11
N ARG A 194 11.31 30.48 -14.75
CA ARG A 194 11.60 30.83 -16.14
C ARG A 194 12.86 31.69 -16.18
N PRO A 195 13.67 31.61 -17.25
CA PRO A 195 14.88 32.41 -17.39
C PRO A 195 14.61 33.92 -17.21
N GLU A 196 13.42 34.39 -17.60
CA GLU A 196 13.00 35.78 -17.44
C GLU A 196 12.81 36.26 -15.98
N ASP A 197 12.63 35.34 -15.01
CA ASP A 197 12.43 35.68 -13.59
C ASP A 197 13.74 35.97 -12.83
N ARG A 198 14.89 35.87 -13.52
CA ARG A 198 16.23 36.22 -13.00
C ARG A 198 16.63 37.61 -13.50
N ARG A 199 15.95 38.65 -13.04
CA ARG A 199 16.35 40.04 -13.27
C ARG A 199 16.36 40.81 -11.97
#